data_AF-A0A1W9UCJ2-F1
#
_entry.id   AF-A0A1W9UCJ2-F1
#
_cell.length_a   1.000
_cell.length_b   1.000
_cell.length_c   1.000
_cell.angle_alpha   90.00
_cell.angle_beta   90.00
_cell.angle_gamma   90.00
#
_symmetry.space_group_name_H-M   'P 1'
#
loop_
_entity.id
_entity.type
_entity.pdbx_description
1 polymer ?
#
loop_
_entity_poly.entity_id
_entity_poly.type
_entity_poly.pdbx_seq_one_letter_code
_entity_poly.pdbx_strand_id
1 'polypeptide(L)'
;MATHNSELWQTVTFLFLSKFSPKTGKPFAQKMLINAKNVELAQRFAEMVGDTTKGDKTKLALIKALRQLEQHGWVERIDDSTIQLTDTGITKMNNEVQSAMKKIAASFPDAANTEKPAPVMR
;
A
#
# COMPACT_ATOMS: atom_id res chain seq x y z
N MET A 1 -19.55 16.28 1.67
CA MET A 1 -19.62 14.89 2.18
C MET A 1 -18.23 14.31 2.09
N ALA A 2 -17.61 13.89 3.19
CA ALA A 2 -16.31 13.24 3.15
C ALA A 2 -16.51 11.83 2.60
N THR A 3 -16.53 11.71 1.27
CA THR A 3 -16.62 10.44 0.57
C THR A 3 -15.39 9.65 0.98
N HIS A 4 -15.58 8.63 1.82
CA HIS A 4 -14.51 7.72 2.20
C HIS A 4 -13.79 7.26 0.92
N ASN A 5 -12.55 7.70 0.74
CA ASN A 5 -11.78 7.44 -0.47
C ASN A 5 -11.28 5.98 -0.46
N SER A 6 -12.18 5.05 -0.77
CA SER A 6 -11.89 3.61 -0.73
C SER A 6 -10.75 3.23 -1.65
N GLU A 7 -10.59 3.93 -2.78
CA GLU A 7 -9.51 3.69 -3.72
C GLU A 7 -8.15 4.03 -3.09
N LEU A 8 -8.02 5.18 -2.42
CA LEU A 8 -6.81 5.55 -1.69
C LEU A 8 -6.42 4.46 -0.66
N TRP A 9 -7.36 4.06 0.20
CA TRP A 9 -7.07 3.10 1.26
C TRP A 9 -6.75 1.70 0.71
N GLN A 10 -7.33 1.32 -0.43
CA GLN A 10 -6.96 0.10 -1.16
C GLN A 10 -5.54 0.18 -1.70
N THR A 11 -5.15 1.29 -2.34
CA THR A 11 -3.78 1.50 -2.83
C THR A 11 -2.77 1.47 -1.67
N VAL A 12 -3.06 2.15 -0.56
CA VAL A 12 -2.19 2.12 0.64
C VAL A 12 -2.04 0.71 1.18
N THR A 13 -3.15 -0.05 1.24
CA THR A 13 -3.13 -1.43 1.70
C THR A 13 -2.28 -2.30 0.77
N PHE A 14 -2.40 -2.15 -0.56
CA PHE A 14 -1.56 -2.83 -1.53
C PHE A 14 -0.07 -2.46 -1.43
N LEU A 15 0.25 -1.19 -1.19
CA LEU A 15 1.63 -0.73 -0.97
C LEU A 15 2.25 -1.35 0.28
N PHE A 16 1.46 -1.60 1.32
CA PHE A 16 1.97 -2.31 2.50
C PHE A 16 2.10 -3.80 2.24
N LEU A 17 1.11 -4.40 1.56
CA LEU A 17 1.15 -5.81 1.16
C LEU A 17 2.37 -6.13 0.28
N SER A 18 2.80 -5.21 -0.58
CA SER A 18 3.98 -5.39 -1.43
C SER A 18 5.28 -5.53 -0.64
N LYS A 19 5.37 -4.94 0.56
CA LYS A 19 6.52 -5.12 1.47
C LYS A 19 6.56 -6.50 2.12
N PHE A 20 5.41 -7.14 2.30
CA PHE A 20 5.30 -8.48 2.88
C PHE A 20 5.38 -9.60 1.82
N SER A 21 5.30 -9.23 0.54
CA SER A 21 5.26 -10.16 -0.59
C SER A 21 6.51 -10.10 -1.47
N PRO A 22 7.74 -10.26 -0.94
CA PRO A 22 8.82 -10.72 -1.81
C PRO A 22 8.56 -12.20 -2.13
N LYS A 23 7.82 -12.44 -3.23
CA LYS A 23 7.91 -13.62 -4.11
C LYS A 23 7.09 -14.89 -3.84
N THR A 24 6.26 -15.00 -2.81
CA THR A 24 5.40 -16.21 -2.69
C THR A 24 4.13 -15.85 -1.94
N GLY A 25 2.98 -16.38 -2.38
CA GLY A 25 1.69 -16.32 -1.68
C GLY A 25 1.76 -17.04 -0.33
N LYS A 26 2.64 -16.58 0.56
CA LYS A 26 2.80 -17.11 1.90
C LYS A 26 1.79 -16.43 2.80
N PRO A 27 1.14 -17.19 3.69
CA PRO A 27 0.32 -16.61 4.73
C PRO A 27 1.16 -15.68 5.63
N PHE A 28 0.57 -14.56 6.03
CA PHE A 28 1.16 -13.61 6.95
C PHE A 28 0.10 -13.11 7.94
N ALA A 29 0.56 -12.72 9.13
CA ALA A 29 -0.36 -12.27 10.17
C ALA A 29 -0.90 -10.86 9.85
N GLN A 30 -2.21 -10.67 9.94
CA GLN A 30 -2.88 -9.38 9.76
C GLN A 30 -2.28 -8.28 10.65
N LYS A 31 -1.83 -8.62 11.86
CA LYS A 31 -1.14 -7.69 12.77
C LYS A 31 0.17 -7.13 12.20
N MET A 32 0.82 -7.83 11.26
CA MET A 32 2.00 -7.30 10.58
C MET A 32 1.62 -6.19 9.61
N LEU A 33 0.48 -6.31 8.93
CA LEU A 33 -0.04 -5.28 8.04
C LEU A 33 -0.61 -4.09 8.83
N ILE A 34 -1.43 -4.36 9.85
CA ILE A 34 -2.15 -3.35 10.63
C ILE A 34 -1.50 -3.22 12.02
N ASN A 35 -0.36 -2.53 12.06
CA ASN A 35 0.38 -2.20 13.28
C ASN A 35 0.52 -0.67 13.45
N ALA A 36 0.96 -0.21 14.62
CA ALA A 36 1.09 1.21 14.93
C ALA A 36 1.94 1.99 13.91
N LYS A 37 3.08 1.42 13.47
CA LYS A 37 3.97 2.06 12.48
C LYS A 37 3.30 2.21 11.12
N ASN A 38 2.59 1.18 10.66
CA ASN A 38 1.89 1.22 9.37
C ASN A 38 0.66 2.13 9.41
N VAL A 39 -0.05 2.20 10.55
CA VAL A 39 -1.16 3.15 10.75
C VAL A 39 -0.65 4.58 10.67
N GLU A 40 0.45 4.89 11.35
CA GLU A 40 1.08 6.22 11.29
C GLU A 40 1.54 6.56 9.86
N LEU A 41 2.20 5.62 9.18
CA LEU A 41 2.65 5.81 7.81
C LEU A 41 1.47 6.03 6.84
N ALA A 42 0.38 5.29 7.04
CA ALA A 42 -0.83 5.43 6.23
C ALA A 42 -1.52 6.78 6.46
N GLN A 43 -1.53 7.26 7.71
CA GLN A 43 -2.05 8.59 8.03
C GLN A 43 -1.22 9.67 7.34
N ARG A 44 0.11 9.62 7.43
CA ARG A 44 0.99 10.57 6.73
C ARG A 44 0.77 10.53 5.22
N PHE A 45 0.58 9.33 4.66
CA PHE A 45 0.27 9.18 3.23
C PHE A 45 -1.06 9.83 2.85
N ALA A 46 -2.10 9.61 3.65
CA ALA A 46 -3.40 10.24 3.49
C ALA A 46 -3.30 11.78 3.56
N GLU A 47 -2.58 12.32 4.54
CA GLU A 47 -2.32 13.76 4.68
C GLU A 47 -1.58 14.33 3.46
N MET A 48 -0.57 13.62 2.94
CA MET A 48 0.18 14.05 1.75
C MET A 48 -0.68 14.14 0.48
N VAL A 49 -1.71 13.31 0.35
CA VAL A 49 -2.64 13.35 -0.80
C VAL A 49 -3.89 14.20 -0.54
N GLY A 50 -3.92 14.95 0.57
CA GLY A 50 -5.02 15.85 0.93
C GLY A 50 -6.26 15.14 1.47
N ASP A 51 -6.14 13.88 1.90
CA ASP A 51 -7.24 13.14 2.52
C ASP A 51 -7.45 13.61 3.99
N THR A 52 -8.71 13.73 4.39
CA THR A 52 -9.11 14.31 5.68
C THR A 52 -9.54 13.27 6.71
N THR A 53 -9.22 11.99 6.47
CA THR A 53 -9.48 10.91 7.42
C THR A 53 -8.73 11.20 8.72
N LYS A 54 -9.48 11.31 9.82
CA LYS A 54 -8.91 11.52 11.15
C LYS A 54 -8.01 10.33 11.54
N GLY A 55 -6.87 10.60 12.17
CA GLY A 55 -5.86 9.58 12.51
C GLY A 55 -6.40 8.39 13.33
N ASP A 56 -7.37 8.64 14.21
CA ASP A 56 -8.09 7.61 14.99
C ASP A 56 -8.91 6.66 14.10
N LYS A 57 -9.30 7.08 12.90
CA LYS A 57 -10.03 6.29 11.91
C LYS A 57 -9.14 5.59 10.89
N THR A 58 -7.85 5.94 10.80
CA THR A 58 -6.91 5.35 9.83
C THR A 58 -6.81 3.83 10.00
N LYS A 59 -6.72 3.34 11.25
CA LYS A 59 -6.72 1.88 11.52
C LYS A 59 -7.98 1.21 10.98
N LEU A 60 -9.14 1.82 11.19
CA LEU A 60 -10.43 1.28 10.72
C LEU A 60 -10.52 1.33 9.19
N ALA A 61 -10.00 2.39 8.55
CA ALA A 61 -9.93 2.50 7.11
C ALA A 61 -9.06 1.40 6.49
N LEU A 62 -7.89 1.10 7.09
CA LEU A 62 -7.03 -0.02 6.66
C LEU A 62 -7.71 -1.38 6.84
N ILE A 63 -8.42 -1.61 7.97
CA ILE A 63 -9.20 -2.84 8.16
C ILE A 63 -10.31 -2.97 7.11
N LYS A 64 -11.01 -1.87 6.81
CA LYS A 64 -12.09 -1.85 5.83
C LYS A 64 -11.55 -2.11 4.41
N ALA A 65 -10.44 -1.49 4.04
CA ALA A 65 -9.77 -1.73 2.78
C ALA A 65 -9.32 -3.19 2.66
N LEU A 66 -8.71 -3.75 3.70
CA LEU A 66 -8.34 -5.18 3.72
C LEU A 66 -9.56 -6.09 3.51
N ARG A 67 -10.67 -5.84 4.20
CA ARG A 67 -11.92 -6.59 3.98
C ARG A 67 -12.46 -6.45 2.56
N GLN A 68 -12.30 -5.29 1.93
CA GLN A 68 -12.67 -5.14 0.52
C GLN A 68 -11.77 -5.97 -0.39
N LEU A 69 -10.46 -6.01 -0.13
CA LEU A 69 -9.54 -6.89 -0.86
C LEU A 69 -9.95 -8.37 -0.72
N GLU A 70 -10.40 -8.77 0.47
CA GLU A 70 -10.96 -10.12 0.72
C GLU A 70 -12.24 -10.36 -0.10
N GLN A 71 -13.18 -9.41 -0.11
CA GLN A 71 -14.42 -9.50 -0.90
C GLN A 71 -14.17 -9.57 -2.42
N HIS A 72 -13.10 -8.93 -2.89
CA HIS A 72 -12.69 -8.99 -4.30
C HIS A 72 -11.90 -10.26 -4.66
N GLY A 73 -11.62 -11.15 -3.69
CA GLY A 73 -10.84 -12.37 -3.92
C GLY A 73 -9.35 -12.14 -4.16
N TRP A 74 -8.83 -10.97 -3.80
CA TRP A 74 -7.40 -10.64 -3.90
C TRP A 74 -6.61 -11.05 -2.66
N VAL A 75 -7.29 -11.13 -1.53
CA VAL A 75 -6.75 -11.65 -0.27
C VAL A 75 -7.65 -12.78 0.18
N GLU A 76 -7.06 -13.87 0.64
CA GLU A 76 -7.77 -14.97 1.29
C GLU A 76 -7.41 -14.99 2.77
N ARG A 77 -8.40 -15.28 3.61
CA ARG A 77 -8.22 -15.42 5.04
C ARG A 77 -8.10 -16.91 5.37
N ILE A 78 -6.94 -17.29 5.91
CA ILE A 78 -6.65 -18.69 6.27
C ILE A 78 -7.18 -18.98 7.67
N ASP A 79 -7.06 -18.02 8.59
CA ASP A 79 -7.62 -18.06 9.95
C ASP A 79 -7.96 -16.64 10.44
N ASP A 80 -8.45 -16.51 11.68
CA ASP A 80 -8.86 -15.22 12.27
C ASP A 80 -7.76 -14.14 12.24
N SER A 81 -6.50 -14.53 12.18
CA SER A 81 -5.34 -13.65 12.27
C SER A 81 -4.39 -13.74 11.08
N THR A 82 -4.54 -14.73 10.21
CA THR A 82 -3.63 -15.01 9.09
C THR A 82 -4.34 -14.83 7.76
N ILE A 83 -3.69 -14.08 6.88
CA ILE A 83 -4.17 -13.77 5.53
C ILE A 83 -3.09 -14.08 4.50
N GLN A 84 -3.50 -14.30 3.26
CA GLN A 84 -2.63 -14.62 2.14
C GLN A 84 -3.10 -13.86 0.89
N LEU A 85 -2.17 -13.41 0.05
CA LEU A 85 -2.52 -12.90 -1.28
C LEU A 85 -2.81 -14.07 -2.22
N THR A 86 -3.91 -13.98 -2.97
CA THR A 86 -4.18 -14.88 -4.10
C THR A 86 -3.30 -14.51 -5.29
N ASP A 87 -3.15 -15.40 -6.28
CA ASP A 87 -2.37 -15.10 -7.50
C ASP A 87 -2.93 -13.87 -8.24
N THR A 88 -4.26 -13.73 -8.26
CA THR A 88 -4.94 -12.54 -8.78
C THR A 88 -4.63 -11.30 -7.94
N GLY A 89 -4.59 -11.44 -6.62
CA GLY A 89 -4.21 -10.36 -5.72
C GLY A 89 -2.77 -9.90 -5.88
N ILE A 90 -1.83 -10.81 -6.09
CA ILE A 90 -0.42 -10.50 -6.40
C ILE A 90 -0.34 -9.71 -7.70
N THR A 91 -1.05 -10.15 -8.73
CA THR A 91 -1.08 -9.47 -10.04
C THR A 91 -1.65 -8.06 -9.91
N LYS A 92 -2.79 -7.91 -9.22
CA LYS A 92 -3.42 -6.62 -8.97
C LYS A 92 -2.52 -5.70 -8.15
N MET A 93 -1.93 -6.21 -7.07
CA MET A 93 -0.97 -5.48 -6.24
C MET A 93 0.20 -4.95 -7.07
N ASN A 94 0.84 -5.79 -7.89
CA ASN A 94 1.95 -5.37 -8.74
C ASN A 94 1.54 -4.26 -9.71
N ASN A 95 0.35 -4.36 -10.32
CA ASN A 95 -0.17 -3.33 -11.21
C ASN A 95 -0.46 -2.00 -10.49
N GLU A 96 -1.06 -2.06 -9.30
CA GLU A 96 -1.33 -0.87 -8.47
C GLU A 96 -0.03 -0.21 -8.01
N VAL A 97 0.95 -0.98 -7.54
CA VAL A 97 2.26 -0.48 -7.12
C VAL A 97 2.98 0.17 -8.30
N GLN A 98 3.03 -0.49 -9.47
CA GLN A 98 3.64 0.07 -10.67
C GLN A 98 2.93 1.35 -11.12
N SER A 99 1.60 1.40 -11.04
CA SER A 99 0.82 2.60 -11.40
C SER A 99 1.08 3.75 -10.43
N ALA A 100 1.16 3.47 -9.12
CA ALA A 100 1.51 4.45 -8.11
C ALA A 100 2.94 4.97 -8.32
N MET A 101 3.92 4.09 -8.55
CA MET A 101 5.30 4.47 -8.85
C MET A 101 5.41 5.33 -10.11
N LYS A 102 4.67 5.00 -11.19
CA LYS A 102 4.62 5.81 -12.41
C LYS A 102 4.03 7.20 -12.17
N LYS A 103 2.95 7.31 -11.39
CA LYS A 103 2.36 8.60 -11.03
C LYS A 103 3.32 9.46 -10.19
N ILE A 104 4.03 8.83 -9.26
CA ILE A 104 5.08 9.49 -8.46
C ILE A 104 6.22 9.94 -9.39
N ALA A 105 6.72 9.08 -10.28
CA ALA A 105 7.78 9.42 -11.23
C ALA A 105 7.38 10.56 -12.18
N ALA A 106 6.12 10.59 -12.63
CA ALA A 106 5.59 11.67 -13.46
C ALA A 106 5.45 12.99 -12.68
N SER A 107 5.21 12.93 -11.37
CA SER A 107 5.10 14.11 -10.50
C SER A 107 6.46 14.58 -9.94
N PHE A 108 7.47 13.70 -9.97
CA PHE A 108 8.83 13.95 -9.45
C PHE A 108 9.89 13.34 -10.40
N PRO A 109 10.10 13.93 -11.59
CA PRO A 109 11.05 13.40 -12.58
C PRO A 109 12.51 13.34 -12.10
N ASP A 110 12.90 14.15 -11.10
CA ASP A 110 14.25 14.14 -10.51
C ASP A 110 14.57 12.90 -9.65
N ALA A 111 13.55 12.17 -9.16
CA ALA A 111 13.80 10.96 -8.34
C ALA A 111 14.26 9.74 -9.18
N ALA A 112 14.17 9.82 -10.51
CA ALA A 112 14.61 8.77 -11.42
C ALA A 112 16.09 8.91 -11.84
N ASN A 113 16.80 9.97 -11.41
CA ASN A 113 18.17 10.24 -11.82
C ASN A 113 19.12 10.39 -10.63
N THR A 114 19.25 9.35 -9.81
CA THR A 114 20.38 9.20 -8.90
C THR A 114 21.29 8.04 -9.32
N GLU A 115 21.79 8.10 -10.55
CA GLU A 115 23.12 7.57 -10.88
C GLU A 115 23.93 8.70 -11.49
N LYS A 116 24.43 9.58 -10.62
CA LYS A 116 25.54 10.47 -10.95
C LYS A 116 26.77 10.04 -10.15
N PRO A 117 27.72 9.32 -10.76
CA PRO A 117 29.14 9.48 -10.48
C PRO A 117 29.77 10.22 -11.66
N ALA A 118 30.71 11.15 -11.58
CA ALA A 118 31.35 11.99 -10.58
C ALA A 118 31.99 13.11 -11.44
N PRO A 119 32.39 14.28 -10.91
CA PRO A 119 33.06 15.28 -11.73
C PRO A 119 34.44 14.76 -12.13
N VAL A 120 34.67 14.53 -13.42
CA VAL A 120 36.04 14.36 -13.93
C VAL A 120 36.61 15.76 -14.05
N MET A 121 37.42 16.15 -13.06
CA MET A 121 38.33 17.29 -13.19
C MET A 121 39.27 17.06 -14.38
N ARG A 122 39.29 18.00 -15.33
CA ARG A 122 40.49 18.47 -16.02
C ARG A 122 40.22 19.80 -16.71
#